data_AF-A0AAQ4DFU4-F1
#
_entry.id   AF-A0AAQ4DFU4-F1
#
_cell.length_a   1.000
_cell.length_b   1.000
_cell.length_c   1.000
_cell.angle_alpha   90.00
_cell.angle_beta   90.00
_cell.angle_gamma   90.00
#
_symmetry.space_group_name_H-M   'P 1'
#
loop_
_entity.id
_entity.type
_entity.pdbx_description
1 polymer ?
#
loop_
_entity_poly.entity_id
_entity_poly.type
_entity_poly.pdbx_seq_one_letter_code
_entity_poly.pdbx_strand_id
1 'polypeptide(L)' 'MILYLLALNLIVAALGDSRCQHFFIDDYTDCDNSALKSGYFYNDQFKTCIRYEYCGSQGAEEKSFEDENSCRSTCK' A
#
# COMPACT_ATOMS: atom_id res chain seq x y z
N MET A 1 6.60 -21.23 25.72
CA MET A 1 6.96 -20.01 24.94
C MET A 1 6.87 -20.19 23.42
N ILE A 2 6.92 -21.41 22.88
CA ILE A 2 6.77 -21.69 21.43
C ILE A 2 5.34 -21.41 20.92
N LEU A 3 4.31 -21.62 21.75
CA LEU A 3 2.90 -21.35 21.43
C LEU A 3 2.60 -19.88 21.09
N TYR A 4 3.29 -18.92 21.73
CA TYR A 4 3.11 -17.49 21.46
C TYR A 4 3.62 -17.08 20.08
N LEU A 5 4.75 -17.66 19.65
CA LEU A 5 5.34 -17.39 18.33
C LEU A 5 4.46 -17.95 17.21
N LEU A 6 3.86 -19.13 17.41
CA LEU A 6 2.90 -19.69 16.44
C LEU A 6 1.63 -18.84 16.33
N ALA A 7 1.09 -18.36 17.46
CA ALA A 7 -0.07 -17.47 17.47
C ALA A 7 0.22 -16.13 16.77
N LEU A 8 1.40 -15.54 16.98
CA LEU A 8 1.78 -14.27 16.35
C LEU A 8 1.87 -14.39 14.82
N ASN A 9 2.47 -15.47 14.30
CA ASN A 9 2.57 -15.71 12.86
C ASN A 9 1.20 -15.92 12.20
N LEU A 10 0.27 -16.60 12.89
CA LEU A 10 -1.10 -16.81 12.40
C LEU A 10 -1.90 -15.50 12.33
N ILE A 11 -1.71 -14.61 13.31
CA ILE A 11 -2.41 -13.30 13.35
C ILE A 11 -1.93 -12.38 12.21
N VAL A 12 -0.63 -12.38 11.91
CA VAL A 12 -0.07 -11.55 10.82
C VAL A 12 -0.57 -12.01 9.46
N ALA A 13 -0.72 -13.33 9.24
CA ALA A 13 -1.28 -13.86 7.99
C ALA A 13 -2.77 -13.49 7.81
N ALA A 14 -3.52 -13.28 8.89
CA ALA A 14 -4.95 -12.98 8.84
C ALA A 14 -5.28 -11.50 8.58
N LEU A 15 -4.37 -10.57 8.91
CA LEU A 15 -4.61 -9.13 8.81
C LEU A 15 -4.28 -8.55 7.42
N GLY A 16 -3.52 -9.27 6.60
CA GLY A 16 -3.09 -8.81 5.27
C GLY A 16 -2.13 -7.62 5.31
N ASP A 17 -1.62 -7.21 4.15
CA ASP A 17 -0.81 -5.99 4.03
C ASP A 17 -1.74 -4.77 3.95
N SER A 18 -1.50 -3.77 4.80
CA SER A 18 -2.34 -2.56 4.88
C SER A 18 -2.30 -1.69 3.62
N ARG A 19 -1.35 -1.94 2.71
CA ARG A 19 -1.25 -1.29 1.39
C ARG A 19 -2.22 -1.87 0.37
N CYS A 20 -2.83 -3.02 0.68
CA CYS A 20 -3.84 -3.67 -0.15
C CYS A 20 -5.28 -3.24 0.18
N GLN A 21 -5.44 -2.34 1.15
CA GLN A 21 -6.73 -1.77 1.50
C GLN A 21 -7.11 -0.65 0.51
N HIS A 22 -8.41 -0.36 0.41
CA HIS A 22 -8.91 0.74 -0.41
C HIS A 22 -8.21 2.07 -0.04
N PHE A 23 -7.79 2.82 -1.05
CA PHE A 23 -7.00 4.03 -0.90
C PHE A 23 -7.48 5.11 -1.88
N PHE A 24 -7.79 6.29 -1.37
CA PHE A 24 -8.22 7.47 -2.13
C PHE A 24 -6.98 8.29 -2.50
N ILE A 25 -6.51 8.14 -3.73
CA ILE A 25 -5.29 8.81 -4.20
C ILE A 25 -5.46 10.33 -4.33
N ASP A 26 -6.68 10.80 -4.59
CA ASP A 26 -7.05 12.20 -4.76
C ASP A 26 -6.69 13.05 -3.54
N ASP A 27 -6.79 12.48 -2.33
CA ASP A 27 -6.37 13.12 -1.07
C ASP A 27 -4.88 13.48 -1.02
N TYR A 28 -4.06 12.97 -1.96
CA TYR A 28 -2.61 13.11 -1.98
C TYR A 28 -2.09 13.72 -3.29
N THR A 29 -2.94 14.35 -4.10
CA THR A 29 -2.52 14.94 -5.39
C THR A 29 -2.36 16.47 -5.37
N ASP A 30 -2.70 17.12 -4.25
CA ASP A 30 -2.54 18.56 -4.09
C ASP A 30 -1.16 18.91 -3.48
N CYS A 31 -0.19 19.15 -4.37
CA CYS A 31 1.22 19.30 -4.01
C CYS A 31 1.59 20.77 -3.87
N ASP A 32 1.14 21.42 -2.80
CA ASP A 32 1.50 22.82 -2.52
C ASP A 32 3.02 23.07 -2.56
N ASN A 33 3.73 22.47 -1.61
CA ASN A 33 5.19 22.63 -1.43
C ASN A 33 5.92 21.28 -1.31
N SER A 34 5.20 20.18 -1.58
CA SER A 34 5.76 18.82 -1.54
C SER A 34 6.30 18.42 -2.90
N ALA A 35 7.37 17.63 -2.91
CA ALA A 35 7.88 17.03 -4.13
C ALA A 35 6.87 16.01 -4.69
N LEU A 36 6.64 16.08 -6.01
CA LEU A 36 5.87 15.07 -6.72
C LEU A 36 6.64 13.74 -6.74
N LYS A 37 5.96 12.65 -6.38
CA LYS A 37 6.47 11.28 -6.39
C LYS A 37 5.53 10.39 -7.18
N SER A 38 5.96 9.16 -7.43
CA SER A 38 5.13 8.15 -8.08
C SER A 38 5.30 6.79 -7.45
N GLY A 39 4.24 6.00 -7.44
CA GLY A 39 4.27 4.61 -6.97
C GLY A 39 3.07 3.83 -7.47
N TYR A 40 3.06 2.53 -7.17
CA TYR A 40 1.96 1.63 -7.48
C TYR A 40 1.05 1.48 -6.27
N PHE A 41 -0.26 1.51 -6.50
CA PHE A 41 -1.28 1.36 -5.48
C PHE A 41 -2.22 0.23 -5.87
N TYR A 42 -2.66 -0.55 -4.89
CA TYR A 42 -3.64 -1.58 -5.13
C TYR A 42 -5.03 -0.96 -5.26
N ASN A 43 -5.68 -1.22 -6.39
CA ASN A 43 -7.06 -0.85 -6.62
C ASN A 43 -7.94 -2.07 -6.34
N ASP A 44 -8.61 -2.05 -5.19
CA ASP A 44 -9.47 -3.15 -4.74
C ASP A 44 -10.71 -3.35 -5.64
N GLN A 45 -11.22 -2.27 -6.25
CA GLN A 45 -12.37 -2.32 -7.16
C GLN A 45 -12.04 -3.09 -8.45
N PHE A 46 -10.85 -2.88 -8.99
CA PHE A 46 -10.38 -3.52 -10.24
C PHE A 46 -9.46 -4.73 -9.99
N LYS A 47 -9.15 -5.04 -8.73
CA LYS A 47 -8.22 -6.11 -8.31
C LYS A 47 -6.89 -6.05 -9.07
N THR A 48 -6.34 -4.85 -9.21
CA THR A 48 -5.12 -4.60 -10.00
C THR A 48 -4.28 -3.50 -9.35
N CYS A 49 -3.00 -3.44 -9.71
CA CYS A 49 -2.10 -2.37 -9.28
C CYS A 49 -2.02 -1.30 -10.37
N ILE A 50 -2.12 -0.04 -9.97
CA ILE A 50 -2.12 1.12 -10.89
C ILE A 50 -1.07 2.11 -10.41
N ARG A 51 -0.32 2.69 -11.35
CA ARG A 51 0.65 3.73 -11.06
C ARG A 51 -0.06 5.07 -10.91
N TYR A 52 0.23 5.78 -9.82
CA TYR A 52 -0.24 7.15 -9.60
C TYR A 52 0.90 8.06 -9.16
N GLU A 53 0.71 9.35 -9.41
CA GLU A 53 1.53 10.41 -8.83
C GLU A 53 0.89 10.91 -7.54
N TYR A 54 1.71 11.33 -6.59
CA TYR A 54 1.27 11.83 -5.30
C TYR A 54 2.29 12.79 -4.69
N CYS A 55 1.85 13.54 -3.70
CA CYS A 55 2.66 14.50 -2.98
C CYS A 55 3.45 13.80 -1.87
N GLY A 56 4.76 14.02 -1.89
CA GLY A 56 5.64 13.46 -0.87
C GLY A 56 5.29 13.95 0.54
N SER A 57 5.62 13.13 1.53
CA SER A 57 5.47 13.41 2.96
C SER A 57 4.03 13.64 3.44
N GLN A 58 3.02 13.23 2.68
CA GLN A 58 1.61 13.30 3.08
C GLN A 58 1.02 11.94 3.51
N GLY A 59 1.73 10.82 3.30
CA GLY A 59 1.33 9.48 3.75
C GLY A 59 1.11 8.46 2.63
N ALA A 60 0.93 8.91 1.38
CA ALA A 60 0.80 8.03 0.21
C ALA A 60 2.01 7.09 0.01
N GLU A 61 3.20 7.52 0.45
CA GLU A 61 4.43 6.72 0.42
C GLU A 61 4.29 5.38 1.14
N GLU A 62 3.63 5.39 2.31
CA GLU A 62 3.40 4.21 3.15
C GLU A 62 2.39 3.23 2.53
N LYS A 63 1.57 3.73 1.61
CA LYS A 63 0.56 2.96 0.87
C LYS A 63 1.04 2.52 -0.52
N SER A 64 2.18 3.05 -0.96
CA SER A 64 2.73 2.78 -2.28
C SER A 64 3.66 1.56 -2.32
N PHE A 65 3.78 0.99 -3.51
CA PHE A 65 4.81 0.04 -3.89
C PHE A 65 5.75 0.68 -4.92
N GLU A 66 7.02 0.29 -4.89
CA GLU A 66 8.03 0.79 -5.83
C GLU A 66 7.77 0.30 -7.26
N ASP A 67 7.26 -0.93 -7.41
CA ASP A 67 7.01 -1.56 -8.69
C ASP A 67 5.67 -2.32 -8.73
N GLU A 68 5.19 -2.58 -9.95
CA GLU A 68 3.89 -3.25 -10.14
C GLU A 68 3.88 -4.69 -9.65
N ASN A 69 5.01 -5.41 -9.79
CA ASN A 69 5.10 -6.82 -9.45
C ASN A 69 5.08 -7.02 -7.93
N SER A 70 5.75 -6.16 -7.17
CA SER A 70 5.67 -6.20 -5.69
C SER A 70 4.25 -5.91 -5.21
N CYS A 71 3.54 -4.94 -5.79
CA CYS A 71 2.14 -4.70 -5.50
C CYS A 71 1.25 -5.92 -5.80
N ARG A 72 1.35 -6.47 -7.02
CA ARG A 72 0.53 -7.63 -7.46
C ARG A 72 0.84 -8.89 -6.66
N SER A 73 2.10 -9.09 -6.27
CA SER A 73 2.50 -10.27 -5.50
C SER A 73 2.00 -10.21 -4.06
N THR A 74 1.87 -9.01 -3.50
CA THR A 74 1.46 -8.77 -2.11
C THR A 74 -0.06 -8.80 -1.95
N CYS A 75 -0.81 -8.16 -2.86
CA CYS A 75 -2.25 -7.91 -2.70
C CYS A 75 -3.18 -8.90 -3.43
N LYS A 76 -2.74 -10.15 -3.58
CA LYS A 76 -3.48 -11.19 -4.32
C LYS A 76 -4.84 -11.51 -3.73
#